data_AF-A0ABD5H6E2-F1
#
_entry.id   AF-A0ABD5H6E2-F1
#
_cell.length_a   1.000
_cell.length_b   1.000
_cell.length_c   1.000
_cell.angle_alpha   90.00
_cell.angle_beta   90.00
_cell.angle_gamma   90.00
#
_symmetry.space_group_name_H-M   'P 1'
#
loop_
_entity.id
_entity.type
_entity.pdbx_description
1 polymer ?
#
loop_
_entity_poly.entity_id
_entity_poly.type
_entity_poly.pdbx_seq_one_letter_code
_entity_poly.pdbx_strand_id
1 'polypeptide(L)'
;MTTNHPAHGPVSLDRLHQIRETLSKASAQSDGGNLGYAMADAVKVIDGVLESIAREQVRCEHAAWSDETFGDVGPVGPLKHLSKEAIEAAAEPDEMSEWADMQFLLWDAQRRAGISDKQITLAMIEKLAVNKNRQWPEPKDGEPRLHIKAQSESVLPGIE
;
A
#
# COMPACT_ATOMS: atom_id res chain seq x y z
N MET A 1 0.64 -41.48 21.83
CA MET A 1 0.99 -41.01 20.47
C MET A 1 0.84 -39.51 20.44
N THR A 2 1.93 -38.76 20.57
CA THR A 2 1.91 -37.32 20.29
C THR A 2 1.94 -37.19 18.78
N THR A 3 0.82 -36.85 18.16
CA THR A 3 0.82 -36.55 16.73
C THR A 3 1.65 -35.27 16.55
N ASN A 4 2.65 -35.30 15.67
CA ASN A 4 3.40 -34.10 15.24
C ASN A 4 2.49 -33.21 14.37
N HIS A 5 1.30 -32.89 14.87
CA HIS A 5 0.31 -32.17 14.10
C HIS A 5 0.76 -30.71 14.00
N PRO A 6 0.92 -30.16 12.78
CA PRO A 6 1.47 -28.82 12.54
C PRO A 6 0.58 -27.66 13.04
N ALA A 7 -0.46 -27.95 13.82
CA ALA A 7 -1.34 -26.95 14.44
C ALA A 7 -0.83 -26.46 15.79
N HIS A 8 0.28 -27.01 16.31
CA HIS A 8 0.88 -26.59 17.56
C HIS A 8 2.01 -25.58 17.30
N GLY A 9 1.65 -24.34 16.95
CA GLY A 9 2.58 -23.22 16.70
C GLY A 9 1.96 -22.11 15.83
N PRO A 10 2.65 -20.97 15.64
CA PRO A 10 2.26 -19.95 14.66
C PRO A 10 2.14 -20.55 13.26
N VAL A 11 1.20 -20.05 12.46
CA VAL A 11 1.00 -20.56 11.09
C VAL A 11 2.13 -20.04 10.19
N SER A 12 2.95 -20.93 9.64
CA SER A 12 4.00 -20.57 8.67
C SER A 12 3.42 -20.22 7.30
N LEU A 13 4.20 -19.55 6.44
CA LEU A 13 3.82 -19.25 5.05
C LEU A 13 3.48 -20.52 4.27
N ASP A 14 4.31 -21.56 4.37
CA ASP A 14 4.03 -22.88 3.76
C ASP A 14 2.73 -23.47 4.27
N ARG A 15 2.44 -23.29 5.57
CA ARG A 15 1.21 -23.79 6.15
C ARG A 15 -0.01 -23.00 5.68
N LEU A 16 0.11 -21.68 5.49
CA LEU A 16 -0.95 -20.87 4.88
C LEU A 16 -1.27 -21.34 3.46
N HIS A 17 -0.25 -21.59 2.63
CA HIS A 17 -0.46 -22.17 1.29
C HIS A 17 -1.17 -23.53 1.35
N GLN A 18 -0.77 -24.42 2.25
CA GLN A 18 -1.42 -25.72 2.43
C GLN A 18 -2.88 -25.59 2.87
N ILE A 19 -3.17 -24.68 3.82
CA ILE A 19 -4.54 -24.43 4.29
C ILE A 19 -5.40 -23.88 3.15
N ARG A 20 -4.88 -22.90 2.41
CA ARG A 20 -5.53 -22.30 1.23
C ARG A 20 -5.91 -23.35 0.20
N GLU A 21 -4.97 -24.23 -0.17
CA GLU A 21 -5.21 -25.34 -1.10
C GLU A 21 -6.24 -26.35 -0.57
N THR A 22 -6.18 -26.66 0.71
CA THR A 22 -7.14 -27.59 1.34
C THR A 22 -8.55 -27.02 1.30
N LEU A 23 -8.72 -25.76 1.70
CA LEU A 23 -10.02 -25.08 1.71
C LEU A 23 -10.58 -24.87 0.31
N SER A 24 -9.72 -24.55 -0.67
CA SER A 24 -10.11 -24.40 -2.07
C SER A 24 -10.69 -25.71 -2.63
N LYS A 25 -10.00 -26.83 -2.41
CA LYS A 25 -10.48 -28.17 -2.83
C LYS A 25 -11.76 -28.57 -2.12
N ALA A 26 -11.85 -28.34 -0.81
CA ALA A 26 -13.04 -28.66 -0.03
C ALA A 26 -14.25 -27.82 -0.47
N SER A 27 -14.05 -26.52 -0.72
CA SER A 27 -15.09 -25.64 -1.23
C SER A 27 -15.58 -26.05 -2.61
N ALA A 28 -14.69 -26.49 -3.50
CA ALA A 28 -15.07 -26.94 -4.85
C ALA A 28 -15.88 -28.24 -4.86
N GLN A 29 -15.77 -29.05 -3.80
CA GLN A 29 -16.50 -30.30 -3.62
C GLN A 29 -17.75 -30.15 -2.75
N SER A 30 -17.99 -28.96 -2.20
CA SER A 30 -19.18 -28.70 -1.38
C SER A 30 -20.43 -28.67 -2.26
N ASP A 31 -21.55 -29.08 -1.67
CA ASP A 31 -22.91 -28.93 -2.19
C ASP A 31 -23.40 -27.46 -2.27
N GLY A 32 -22.54 -26.48 -1.99
CA GLY A 32 -22.90 -25.06 -1.98
C GLY A 32 -23.69 -24.64 -0.73
N GLY A 33 -23.67 -25.44 0.35
CA GLY A 33 -24.23 -25.03 1.64
C GLY A 33 -23.41 -23.91 2.31
N ASN A 34 -23.92 -23.39 3.44
CA ASN A 34 -23.27 -22.31 4.21
C ASN A 34 -21.78 -22.60 4.54
N LEU A 35 -21.43 -23.87 4.77
CA LEU A 35 -20.06 -24.27 5.04
C LEU A 35 -19.15 -24.12 3.80
N GLY A 36 -19.65 -24.48 2.62
CA GLY A 36 -18.92 -24.29 1.36
C GLY A 36 -18.62 -22.83 1.08
N TYR A 37 -19.62 -21.95 1.29
CA TYR A 37 -19.41 -20.50 1.17
C TYR A 37 -18.39 -19.97 2.17
N ALA A 38 -18.47 -20.40 3.43
CA ALA A 38 -17.50 -20.00 4.44
C ALA A 38 -16.06 -20.44 4.09
N MET A 39 -15.89 -21.62 3.50
CA MET A 39 -14.58 -22.08 3.00
C MET A 39 -14.08 -21.23 1.83
N ALA A 40 -14.96 -20.90 0.87
CA ALA A 40 -14.61 -20.02 -0.25
C ALA A 40 -14.17 -18.63 0.23
N ASP A 41 -14.87 -18.05 1.20
CA ASP A 41 -14.51 -16.75 1.76
C ASP A 41 -13.22 -16.82 2.58
N ALA A 42 -12.98 -17.92 3.30
CA ALA A 42 -11.71 -18.14 3.98
C ALA A 42 -10.53 -18.21 3.00
N VAL A 43 -10.70 -18.82 1.82
CA VAL A 43 -9.68 -18.82 0.76
C VAL A 43 -9.35 -17.40 0.32
N LYS A 44 -10.35 -16.54 0.08
CA LYS A 44 -10.14 -15.13 -0.31
C LYS A 44 -9.36 -14.35 0.75
N VAL A 45 -9.69 -14.57 2.04
CA VAL A 45 -8.96 -13.95 3.15
C VAL A 45 -7.51 -14.41 3.16
N ILE A 46 -7.25 -15.71 2.97
CA ILE A 46 -5.87 -16.22 2.93
C ILE A 46 -5.12 -15.67 1.71
N ASP A 47 -5.74 -15.58 0.55
CA ASP A 47 -5.13 -14.99 -0.65
C ASP A 47 -4.67 -13.55 -0.37
N GLY A 48 -5.51 -12.72 0.25
CA GLY A 48 -5.12 -11.36 0.67
C GLY A 48 -4.01 -11.32 1.72
N VAL A 49 -3.96 -12.28 2.65
CA VAL A 49 -2.87 -12.40 3.62
C VAL A 49 -1.56 -12.78 2.93
N LEU A 50 -1.59 -13.72 1.97
CA LEU A 50 -0.42 -14.14 1.21
C LEU A 50 0.16 -12.98 0.38
N GLU A 51 -0.71 -12.22 -0.29
CA GLU A 51 -0.30 -11.01 -1.02
C GLU A 51 0.34 -9.98 -0.09
N SER A 52 -0.23 -9.76 1.10
CA SER A 52 0.35 -8.85 2.10
C SER A 52 1.73 -9.33 2.59
N ILE A 53 1.91 -10.63 2.80
CA ILE A 53 3.21 -11.20 3.22
C ILE A 53 4.25 -11.02 2.11
N ALA A 54 3.88 -11.33 0.86
CA ALA A 54 4.78 -11.17 -0.28
C ALA A 54 5.22 -9.71 -0.45
N ARG A 55 4.29 -8.76 -0.33
CA ARG A 55 4.59 -7.32 -0.40
C ARG A 55 5.52 -6.85 0.72
N GLU A 56 5.31 -7.34 1.95
CA GLU A 56 6.17 -7.00 3.08
C GLU A 56 7.58 -7.60 2.95
N GLN A 57 7.70 -8.82 2.40
CA GLN A 57 8.98 -9.44 2.11
C GLN A 57 9.79 -8.59 1.12
N VAL A 58 9.19 -8.20 0.00
CA VAL A 58 9.81 -7.32 -1.00
C VAL A 58 10.25 -6.00 -0.38
N ARG A 59 9.41 -5.41 0.48
CA ARG A 59 9.73 -4.15 1.17
C ARG A 59 10.92 -4.29 2.12
N CYS A 60 10.98 -5.39 2.88
CA CYS A 60 12.10 -5.69 3.78
C CYS A 60 13.41 -5.91 3.01
N GLU A 61 13.38 -6.70 1.94
CA GLU A 61 14.54 -6.95 1.08
C GLU A 61 15.06 -5.67 0.44
N HIS A 62 14.15 -4.85 -0.09
CA HIS A 62 14.49 -3.54 -0.64
C HIS A 62 15.13 -2.63 0.42
N ALA A 63 14.59 -2.58 1.64
CA ALA A 63 15.16 -1.79 2.72
C ALA A 63 16.59 -2.25 3.08
N ALA A 64 16.81 -3.56 3.21
CA ALA A 64 18.12 -4.13 3.51
C ALA A 64 19.14 -3.81 2.40
N TRP A 65 18.76 -4.00 1.13
CA TRP A 65 19.60 -3.66 -0.01
C TRP A 65 19.92 -2.15 -0.07
N SER A 66 18.92 -1.29 0.20
CA SER A 66 19.08 0.16 0.23
C SER A 66 20.02 0.62 1.35
N ASP A 67 19.95 -0.02 2.52
CA ASP A 67 20.89 0.24 3.63
C ASP A 67 22.31 -0.21 3.31
N GLU A 68 22.49 -1.38 2.69
CA GLU A 68 23.79 -1.87 2.25
C GLU A 68 24.41 -0.98 1.16
N THR A 69 23.60 -0.53 0.21
CA THR A 69 24.06 0.22 -0.97
C THR A 69 24.32 1.68 -0.67
N PHE A 70 23.41 2.34 0.05
CA PHE A 70 23.43 3.80 0.24
C PHE A 70 23.81 4.23 1.66
N GLY A 71 23.82 3.30 2.62
CA GLY A 71 24.14 3.59 4.01
C GLY A 71 23.10 4.47 4.72
N ASP A 72 23.57 5.18 5.74
CA ASP A 72 22.76 6.05 6.60
C ASP A 72 22.49 7.41 5.94
N VAL A 73 21.51 7.42 5.02
CA VAL A 73 21.00 8.63 4.38
C VAL A 73 19.56 8.91 4.80
N GLY A 74 19.20 10.20 4.80
CA GLY A 74 17.85 10.66 5.12
C GLY A 74 16.85 10.56 3.96
N PRO A 75 15.57 10.89 4.20
CA PRO A 75 14.47 10.67 3.25
C PRO A 75 14.47 11.59 2.02
N VAL A 76 15.25 12.69 2.04
CA VAL A 76 15.21 13.72 0.99
C VAL A 76 15.74 13.22 -0.35
N GLY A 77 16.74 12.34 -0.35
CA GLY A 77 17.30 11.75 -1.58
C GLY A 77 16.23 10.94 -2.34
N PRO A 78 15.63 9.91 -1.72
CA PRO A 78 14.55 9.14 -2.33
C PRO A 78 13.36 10.00 -2.78
N LEU A 79 12.97 11.05 -2.04
CA LEU A 79 11.88 11.95 -2.45
C LEU A 79 12.21 12.77 -3.71
N LYS A 80 13.46 13.23 -3.84
CA LYS A 80 13.90 13.92 -5.07
C LYS A 80 13.94 12.96 -6.25
N HIS A 81 14.32 11.71 -6.02
CA HIS A 81 14.31 10.67 -7.04
C HIS A 81 12.87 10.32 -7.44
N LEU A 82 11.96 10.16 -6.48
CA LEU A 82 10.54 9.89 -6.71
C LEU A 82 9.89 10.93 -7.65
N SER A 83 10.35 12.19 -7.59
CA SER A 83 9.86 13.24 -8.48
C SER A 83 10.26 13.02 -9.95
N LYS A 84 11.39 12.34 -10.21
CA LYS A 84 11.84 11.95 -11.56
C LYS A 84 11.07 10.73 -12.06
N GLU A 85 10.97 9.69 -11.23
CA GLU A 85 10.23 8.47 -11.57
C GLU A 85 8.74 8.75 -11.82
N ALA A 86 8.15 9.74 -11.13
CA ALA A 86 6.79 10.18 -11.42
C ALA A 86 6.64 10.80 -12.83
N ILE A 87 7.70 11.39 -13.39
CA ILE A 87 7.70 11.92 -14.76
C ILE A 87 7.87 10.77 -15.76
N GLU A 88 8.73 9.80 -15.46
CA GLU A 88 8.96 8.61 -16.29
C GLU A 88 7.67 7.76 -16.36
N ALA A 89 7.06 7.45 -15.22
CA ALA A 89 5.75 6.77 -15.14
C ALA A 89 4.62 7.54 -15.84
N ALA A 90 4.66 8.88 -15.86
CA ALA A 90 3.67 9.68 -16.57
C ALA A 90 3.86 9.65 -18.09
N ALA A 91 5.10 9.44 -18.56
CA ALA A 91 5.41 9.29 -19.98
C ALA A 91 5.08 7.87 -20.48
N GLU A 92 5.28 6.85 -19.64
CA GLU A 92 5.11 5.44 -19.98
C GLU A 92 4.21 4.72 -18.95
N PRO A 93 2.91 5.07 -18.84
CA PRO A 93 2.03 4.57 -17.78
C PRO A 93 1.76 3.05 -17.87
N ASP A 94 2.00 2.44 -19.03
CA ASP A 94 1.87 1.00 -19.26
C ASP A 94 3.11 0.22 -18.79
N GLU A 95 4.22 0.89 -18.49
CA GLU A 95 5.45 0.27 -18.03
C GLU A 95 5.42 0.07 -16.51
N MET A 96 5.35 -1.19 -16.07
CA MET A 96 5.16 -1.52 -14.65
C MET A 96 6.42 -1.25 -13.81
N SER A 97 7.62 -1.21 -14.40
CA SER A 97 8.84 -0.89 -13.65
C SER A 97 8.79 0.51 -13.06
N GLU A 98 8.28 1.49 -13.80
CA GLU A 98 8.20 2.88 -13.35
C GLU A 98 7.30 3.04 -12.11
N TRP A 99 6.20 2.29 -12.07
CA TRP A 99 5.34 2.23 -10.88
C TRP A 99 6.03 1.54 -9.70
N ALA A 100 6.84 0.52 -9.95
CA ALA A 100 7.62 -0.16 -8.93
C ALA A 100 8.69 0.77 -8.35
N ASP A 101 9.38 1.55 -9.18
CA ASP A 101 10.39 2.53 -8.74
C ASP A 101 9.76 3.61 -7.86
N MET A 102 8.60 4.15 -8.23
CA MET A 102 7.85 5.05 -7.34
C MET A 102 7.53 4.40 -5.99
N GLN A 103 7.12 3.13 -5.99
CA GLN A 103 6.77 2.42 -4.76
C GLN A 103 7.99 2.20 -3.86
N PHE A 104 9.12 1.80 -4.43
CA PHE A 104 10.39 1.61 -3.71
C PHE A 104 10.89 2.91 -3.10
N LEU A 105 10.90 4.00 -3.87
CA LEU A 105 11.38 5.30 -3.39
C LEU A 105 10.48 5.89 -2.30
N LEU A 106 9.15 5.71 -2.41
CA LEU A 106 8.23 6.14 -1.37
C LEU A 106 8.42 5.36 -0.06
N TRP A 107 8.57 4.03 -0.14
CA TRP A 107 8.86 3.20 1.03
C TRP A 107 10.19 3.57 1.68
N ASP A 108 11.21 3.81 0.88
CA ASP A 108 12.54 4.20 1.36
C ASP A 108 12.51 5.55 2.07
N ALA A 109 11.82 6.53 1.48
CA ALA A 109 11.60 7.82 2.13
C ALA A 109 10.85 7.69 3.46
N GLN A 110 9.78 6.89 3.50
CA GLN A 110 8.99 6.71 4.72
C GLN A 110 9.81 6.06 5.85
N ARG A 111 10.51 4.96 5.57
CA ARG A 111 11.31 4.26 6.59
C ARG A 111 12.46 5.13 7.10
N ARG A 112 13.15 5.87 6.21
CA ARG A 112 14.25 6.79 6.57
C ARG A 112 13.76 8.01 7.35
N ALA A 113 12.48 8.37 7.22
CA ALA A 113 11.82 9.38 8.04
C ALA A 113 11.27 8.83 9.38
N GLY A 114 11.41 7.53 9.66
CA GLY A 114 10.85 6.89 10.84
C GLY A 114 9.32 6.80 10.84
N ILE A 115 8.68 6.86 9.66
CA ILE A 115 7.23 6.81 9.52
C ILE A 115 6.78 5.34 9.50
N SER A 116 5.98 4.95 10.50
CA SER A 116 5.37 3.63 10.54
C SER A 116 4.11 3.54 9.66
N ASP A 117 3.76 2.32 9.27
CA ASP A 117 2.53 2.04 8.51
C ASP A 117 1.27 2.51 9.22
N LYS A 118 1.23 2.38 10.55
CA LYS A 118 0.12 2.88 11.36
C LYS A 118 -0.02 4.40 11.26
N GLN A 119 1.11 5.13 11.33
CA GLN A 119 1.11 6.59 11.26
C GLN A 119 0.67 7.07 9.88
N ILE A 120 1.25 6.54 8.81
CA ILE A 120 0.86 6.96 7.45
C ILE A 120 -0.58 6.57 7.12
N THR A 121 -1.05 5.39 7.55
CA THR A 121 -2.44 4.97 7.35
C THR A 121 -3.42 5.92 8.05
N LEU A 122 -3.15 6.30 9.30
CA LEU A 122 -3.98 7.27 10.01
C LEU A 122 -3.99 8.63 9.30
N ALA A 123 -2.82 9.12 8.90
CA ALA A 123 -2.70 10.37 8.15
C ALA A 123 -3.45 10.31 6.81
N MET A 124 -3.44 9.17 6.11
CA MET A 124 -4.19 8.95 4.87
C MET A 124 -5.70 8.99 5.11
N ILE A 125 -6.20 8.35 6.18
CA ILE A 125 -7.63 8.37 6.56
C ILE A 125 -8.10 9.80 6.83
N GLU A 126 -7.35 10.53 7.66
CA GLU A 126 -7.66 11.92 8.00
C GLU A 126 -7.59 12.83 6.75
N LYS A 127 -6.55 12.67 5.94
CA LYS A 127 -6.37 13.46 4.72
C LYS A 127 -7.47 13.18 3.69
N LEU A 128 -7.93 11.93 3.58
CA LEU A 128 -9.03 11.56 2.70
C LEU A 128 -10.34 12.23 3.13
N ALA A 129 -10.63 12.26 4.44
CA ALA A 129 -11.79 12.97 4.97
C ALA A 129 -11.76 14.47 4.65
N VAL A 130 -10.59 15.12 4.80
CA VAL A 130 -10.41 16.52 4.41
C VAL A 130 -10.61 16.71 2.90
N ASN A 131 -10.04 15.84 2.08
CA ASN A 131 -10.14 15.95 0.61
C ASN A 131 -11.58 15.78 0.09
N LYS A 132 -12.39 14.90 0.72
CA LYS A 132 -13.82 14.71 0.39
C LYS A 132 -14.67 15.95 0.69
N ASN A 133 -14.25 16.79 1.63
CA ASN A 133 -14.95 18.04 2.00
C ASN A 133 -14.47 19.28 1.23
N ARG A 134 -13.52 19.13 0.29
CA ARG A 134 -13.03 20.24 -0.54
C ARG A 134 -13.86 20.44 -1.79
N GLN A 135 -13.82 21.65 -2.32
CA GLN A 135 -14.28 21.95 -3.66
C GLN A 135 -13.16 21.69 -4.67
N TRP A 136 -13.51 21.05 -5.77
CA TRP A 136 -12.60 20.66 -6.84
C TRP A 136 -13.09 21.24 -8.17
N PRO A 137 -12.18 21.70 -9.04
CA PRO A 137 -12.57 22.13 -10.38
C PRO A 137 -12.99 20.93 -11.24
N GLU A 138 -13.59 21.25 -12.40
CA GLU A 138 -13.98 20.26 -13.40
C GLU A 138 -12.81 19.35 -13.81
N PRO A 139 -13.06 18.07 -14.10
CA PRO A 139 -12.04 17.16 -14.60
C PRO A 139 -11.37 17.61 -15.90
N LYS A 140 -10.04 17.56 -15.90
CA LYS A 140 -9.21 17.63 -17.10
C LYS A 140 -8.22 16.48 -17.07
N ASP A 141 -8.25 15.65 -18.11
CA ASP A 141 -7.37 14.50 -18.25
C ASP A 141 -5.91 14.94 -18.47
N GLY A 142 -4.96 14.15 -17.96
CA GLY A 142 -3.52 14.42 -18.06
C GLY A 142 -2.97 15.59 -17.24
N GLU A 143 -3.79 16.25 -16.40
CA GLU A 143 -3.41 17.49 -15.72
C GLU A 143 -3.56 17.40 -14.19
N PRO A 144 -2.62 17.97 -13.40
CA PRO A 144 -2.77 18.03 -11.95
C PRO A 144 -4.01 18.81 -11.54
N ARG A 145 -4.79 18.27 -10.60
CA ARG A 145 -5.97 18.94 -10.05
C ARG A 145 -5.69 19.51 -8.67
N LEU A 146 -5.81 20.83 -8.54
CA LEU A 146 -5.70 21.53 -7.27
C LEU A 146 -7.08 21.87 -6.71
N HIS A 147 -7.24 21.76 -5.39
CA HIS A 147 -8.46 22.18 -4.72
C HIS A 147 -8.62 23.71 -4.78
N ILE A 148 -9.87 24.16 -4.84
CA ILE A 148 -10.19 25.58 -4.82
C ILE A 148 -9.94 26.10 -3.41
N LYS A 149 -9.03 27.07 -3.26
CA LYS A 149 -8.86 27.80 -2.01
C LYS A 149 -9.97 28.83 -1.91
N ALA A 150 -10.65 28.91 -0.76
CA ALA A 150 -11.49 30.07 -0.48
C ALA A 150 -10.61 31.31 -0.58
N GLN A 151 -11.00 32.31 -1.38
CA GLN A 151 -10.36 33.61 -1.34
C GLN A 151 -10.55 34.12 0.10
N SER A 152 -9.47 34.18 0.88
CA SER A 152 -9.49 35.00 2.09
C SER A 152 -9.73 36.43 1.61
N GLU A 153 -10.88 37.01 1.97
CA GLU A 153 -11.16 38.43 1.77
C GLU A 153 -10.11 39.25 2.52
N SER A 154 -9.01 39.58 1.84
CA SER A 154 -8.10 40.64 2.27
C SER A 154 -8.59 41.95 1.65
N VAL A 155 -9.66 42.53 2.19
CA VAL A 155 -10.03 43.92 1.89
C VAL A 155 -10.65 44.58 3.13
N LEU A 156 -9.82 45.33 3.87
CA LEU A 156 -10.27 46.62 4.39
C LEU A 156 -9.28 47.68 3.87
N PRO A 157 -9.72 48.61 3.01
CA PRO A 157 -8.94 49.77 2.59
C PRO A 157 -8.79 50.74 3.77
N GLY A 158 -7.69 51.50 3.77
CA GLY A 158 -7.30 52.42 4.82
C GLY A 158 -8.38 53.41 5.26
N ILE A 159 -8.33 53.74 6.55
CA ILE A 159 -8.96 54.93 7.10
C ILE A 159 -7.89 56.02 7.03
N GLU A 160 -8.22 57.10 6.32
CA GLU A 160 -7.45 58.35 6.19
C GLU A 160 -7.13 59.00 7.55
#